data_AF-A0A7M3BLW7-F1
#
_entry.id   AF-A0A7M3BLW7-F1
#
_cell.length_a   1.000
_cell.length_b   1.000
_cell.length_c   1.000
_cell.angle_alpha   90.00
_cell.angle_beta   90.00
_cell.angle_gamma   90.00
#
_symmetry.space_group_name_H-M   'P 1'
#
loop_
_entity.id
_entity.type
_entity.pdbx_description
1 polymer ?
#
loop_
_entity_poly.entity_id
_entity_poly.type
_entity_poly.pdbx_seq_one_letter_code
_entity_poly.pdbx_strand_id
1 'polypeptide(L)' 'MDFPVDAVREKFPALSLTDKGRRRIYLDNPAGTQVPQAVADAVSRCL' A
#
# COMPACT_ATOMS: atom_id res chain seq x y z
N MET A 1 -17.23 8.84 -14.88
CA MET A 1 -17.00 8.45 -13.48
C MET A 1 -15.51 8.45 -13.26
N ASP A 2 -15.01 9.34 -12.41
CA ASP A 2 -13.60 9.37 -12.05
C ASP A 2 -13.37 8.47 -10.83
N PHE A 3 -12.36 7.61 -10.89
CA PHE A 3 -12.01 6.72 -9.79
C PHE A 3 -10.91 7.40 -8.97
N PRO A 4 -11.11 7.68 -7.66
CA PRO A 4 -10.19 8.48 -6.87
C PRO A 4 -8.94 7.68 -6.47
N VAL A 5 -8.08 7.41 -7.45
CA VAL A 5 -6.92 6.51 -7.30
C VAL A 5 -5.95 6.99 -6.22
N ASP A 6 -5.77 8.30 -6.07
CA ASP A 6 -4.86 8.84 -5.05
C ASP A 6 -5.36 8.56 -3.63
N ALA A 7 -6.67 8.72 -3.38
CA ALA A 7 -7.29 8.37 -2.10
C ALA A 7 -7.17 6.87 -1.78
N VAL A 8 -7.16 6.01 -2.80
CA VAL A 8 -6.91 4.57 -2.64
C VAL A 8 -5.44 4.33 -2.30
N ARG A 9 -4.50 4.95 -3.02
CA ARG A 9 -3.04 4.77 -2.80
C ARG A 9 -2.63 5.19 -1.39
N GLU A 10 -3.24 6.22 -0.83
CA GLU A 10 -3.02 6.66 0.56
C GLU A 10 -3.33 5.59 1.60
N LYS A 11 -4.18 4.60 1.28
CA LYS A 11 -4.50 3.50 2.20
C LYS A 11 -3.40 2.44 2.29
N PHE A 12 -2.39 2.46 1.40
CA PHE A 12 -1.31 1.48 1.34
C PHE A 12 0.03 2.11 1.72
N PRO A 13 0.47 1.99 2.99
CA PRO A 13 1.68 2.66 3.50
C PRO A 13 2.94 2.35 2.67
N ALA A 14 3.03 1.14 2.12
CA ALA A 14 4.16 0.71 1.28
C ALA A 14 4.36 1.60 0.04
N LEU A 15 3.31 2.23 -0.50
CA LEU A 15 3.38 3.06 -1.71
C LEU A 15 4.00 4.46 -1.48
N SER A 16 4.25 4.81 -0.23
CA SER A 16 4.94 6.04 0.20
C SER A 16 6.44 5.81 0.46
N LEU A 17 6.91 4.55 0.40
CA LEU A 17 8.32 4.23 0.65
C LEU A 17 9.23 4.71 -0.48
N THR A 18 10.46 5.05 -0.10
CA THR A 18 11.53 5.43 -1.02
C THR A 18 12.77 4.56 -0.80
N ASP A 19 13.43 4.19 -1.89
CA ASP A 19 14.74 3.55 -1.89
C ASP A 19 15.79 4.52 -2.41
N LYS A 20 16.78 4.85 -1.57
CA LYS A 20 17.88 5.78 -1.94
C LYS A 20 17.35 7.09 -2.55
N GLY A 21 16.27 7.64 -1.96
CA GLY A 21 15.61 8.87 -2.40
C GLY A 21 14.70 8.72 -3.62
N ARG A 22 14.56 7.51 -4.20
CA ARG A 22 13.65 7.26 -5.32
C ARG A 22 12.38 6.58 -4.83
N ARG A 23 11.23 6.98 -5.36
CA ARG A 23 9.95 6.33 -5.03
C ARG A 23 9.98 4.85 -5.41
N ARG A 24 9.55 3.99 -4.50
CA ARG A 24 9.37 2.56 -4.78
C ARG A 24 8.11 2.32 -5.62
N ILE A 25 8.22 1.50 -6.66
CA ILE A 25 7.11 1.15 -7.56
C ILE A 25 6.97 -0.37 -7.58
N TYR A 26 5.78 -0.85 -7.21
CA TYR A 26 5.46 -2.28 -7.15
C TYR A 26 4.64 -2.67 -8.38
N LEU A 27 5.24 -3.45 -9.29
CA LEU A 27 4.58 -3.96 -10.50
C LEU A 27 4.40 -5.48 -10.49
N ASP A 28 4.45 -6.10 -9.30
CA ASP A 28 4.43 -7.55 -9.11
C ASP A 28 3.27 -8.01 -8.21
N ASN A 29 2.10 -7.40 -8.38
CA ASN A 29 0.89 -7.79 -7.65
C ASN A 29 0.48 -9.27 -7.85
N PRO A 30 0.76 -9.93 -9.01
CA PRO A 30 0.47 -11.36 -9.16
C PRO A 30 1.25 -12.26 -8.19
N ALA A 31 2.48 -11.89 -7.81
CA ALA A 31 3.25 -12.64 -6.81
C ALA A 31 2.81 -12.32 -5.38
N GLY A 32 2.40 -11.08 -5.12
CA GLY A 32 1.91 -10.65 -3.82
C GLY A 32 1.46 -9.20 -3.80
N THR A 33 0.40 -8.93 -3.05
CA THR A 33 -0.19 -7.59 -2.96
C THR A 33 0.36 -6.82 -1.76
N GLN A 34 0.34 -5.49 -1.87
CA GLN A 34 0.57 -4.62 -0.71
C GLN A 34 -0.67 -4.63 0.19
N VAL A 35 -0.46 -4.48 1.49
CA VAL A 35 -1.54 -4.52 2.49
C VAL A 35 -1.98 -3.10 2.86
N PRO A 36 -3.29 -2.78 2.84
CA PRO A 36 -3.78 -1.50 3.32
C PRO A 36 -3.72 -1.41 4.85
N GLN A 37 -3.61 -0.20 5.40
CA GLN A 37 -3.44 0.04 6.84
C GLN A 37 -4.52 -0.66 7.69
N ALA A 38 -5.78 -0.62 7.26
CA ALA A 38 -6.88 -1.23 7.99
C ALA A 38 -6.71 -2.75 8.23
N VAL A 39 -6.10 -3.46 7.27
CA VAL A 39 -5.82 -4.91 7.41
C VAL A 39 -4.64 -5.13 8.36
N ALA A 40 -3.58 -4.32 8.24
CA ALA A 40 -2.45 -4.39 9.17
C ALA A 40 -2.88 -4.11 10.62
N ASP A 41 -3.72 -3.09 10.83
CA ASP A 41 -4.29 -2.77 12.14
C ASP A 41 -5.15 -3.89 12.70
N ALA A 42 -5.96 -4.53 11.86
CA ALA A 42 -6.80 -5.65 12.28
C ALA A 42 -5.97 -6.85 12.74
N VAL A 43 -4.91 -7.19 12.01
CA VAL A 43 -3.98 -8.27 12.40
C VAL A 43 -3.27 -7.92 13.70
N SER A 44 -2.79 -6.68 13.85
CA SER A 44 -2.07 -6.24 15.04
C SER A 44 -2.90 -6.29 16.33
N ARG A 45 -4.23 -6.27 16.25
CA ARG A 45 -5.11 -6.39 17.44
C ARG A 45 -5.37 -7.83 17.88
N CYS A 46 -5.04 -8.81 17.03
CA CYS A 46 -5.30 -10.22 17.28
C CYS A 46 -4.02 -11.02 17.61
N LEU A 47 -2.87 -10.35 17.65
CA LEU A 47 -1.57 -10.86 18.08
C LEU A 47 -1.30 -10.41 19.52
#